data_AF-A0A496RWJ9-F1
#
_entry.id   AF-A0A496RWJ9-F1
#
_cell.length_a   1.000
_cell.length_b   1.000
_cell.length_c   1.000
_cell.angle_alpha   90.00
_cell.angle_beta   90.00
_cell.angle_gamma   90.00
#
_symmetry.space_group_name_H-M   'P 1'
#
loop_
_entity.id
_entity.type
_entity.pdbx_description
1 polymer ?
#
loop_
_entity_poly.entity_id
_entity_poly.type
_entity_poly.pdbx_seq_one_letter_code
_entity_poly.pdbx_strand_id
1 'polypeptide(L)' 'MYTDEVVDRAMEFVRTKAGYPFSQLKKATLDETRSEWEVLVDVGVLGADIKKVTIDDRDGRVVGFE' A
#
# COMPACT_ATOMS: atom_id res chain seq x y z
N MET A 1 12.79 -2.17 5.49
CA MET A 1 11.90 -3.36 5.60
C MET A 1 12.02 -4.25 4.38
N TYR A 2 11.47 -5.46 4.40
CA TYR A 2 11.37 -6.29 3.19
C TYR A 2 10.07 -6.00 2.42
N THR A 3 10.08 -6.18 1.11
CA THR A 3 8.95 -5.85 0.22
C THR A 3 7.67 -6.60 0.59
N ASP A 4 7.77 -7.85 1.01
CA ASP A 4 6.65 -8.69 1.46
C ASP A 4 5.98 -8.13 2.72
N GLU A 5 6.77 -7.72 3.73
CA GLU A 5 6.24 -7.08 4.95
C GLU A 5 5.50 -5.78 4.65
N VAL A 6 6.02 -4.99 3.70
CA VAL A 6 5.41 -3.72 3.26
C VAL A 6 4.08 -3.98 2.56
N VAL A 7 4.06 -4.96 1.65
CA VAL A 7 2.85 -5.36 0.92
C VAL A 7 1.79 -5.86 1.89
N ASP A 8 2.14 -6.75 2.81
CA ASP A 8 1.19 -7.30 3.78
C ASP A 8 0.57 -6.19 4.62
N ARG A 9 1.38 -5.24 5.08
CA ARG A 9 0.90 -4.09 5.85
C ARG A 9 0.03 -3.14 5.03
N ALA A 10 0.38 -2.88 3.77
CA ALA A 10 -0.44 -2.07 2.87
C ALA A 10 -1.80 -2.73 2.62
N MET A 11 -1.81 -4.03 2.34
CA MET A 11 -3.03 -4.80 2.09
C MET A 11 -3.92 -4.89 3.35
N GLU A 12 -3.32 -5.08 4.52
CA GLU A 12 -4.03 -5.03 5.80
C GLU A 12 -4.66 -3.66 6.04
N PHE A 13 -3.91 -2.57 5.82
CA PHE A 13 -4.41 -1.20 5.96
C PHE A 13 -5.59 -0.96 5.01
N VAL A 14 -5.44 -1.31 3.73
CA VAL A 14 -6.49 -1.14 2.71
C VAL A 14 -7.77 -1.88 3.11
N ARG A 15 -7.63 -3.12 3.58
CA ARG A 15 -8.75 -3.98 3.96
C ARG A 15 -9.43 -3.56 5.26
N THR A 16 -8.66 -3.22 6.28
CA THR A 16 -9.16 -3.05 7.66
C THR A 16 -9.39 -1.60 8.06
N LYS A 17 -8.59 -0.67 7.54
CA LYS A 17 -8.66 0.77 7.88
C LYS A 17 -9.35 1.57 6.80
N ALA A 18 -9.00 1.35 5.53
CA ALA A 18 -9.60 2.07 4.40
C ALA A 18 -10.94 1.47 3.95
N GLY A 19 -11.26 0.23 4.36
CA GLY A 19 -12.58 -0.37 4.17
C GLY A 19 -12.80 -0.99 2.79
N TYR A 20 -11.74 -1.36 2.08
CA TYR A 20 -11.81 -2.03 0.79
C TYR A 20 -11.64 -3.56 0.96
N PRO A 21 -12.74 -4.34 1.02
CA PRO A 21 -12.68 -5.78 1.32
C PRO A 21 -12.05 -6.60 0.19
N PHE A 22 -12.10 -6.07 -1.04
CA PHE A 22 -11.46 -6.64 -2.22
C PHE A 22 -10.35 -5.70 -2.65
N SER A 23 -9.13 -6.24 -2.69
CA SER A 23 -7.96 -5.49 -3.10
C SER A 23 -6.96 -6.41 -3.77
N GLN A 24 -6.20 -5.87 -4.72
CA GLN A 24 -5.14 -6.58 -5.41
C GLN A 24 -3.89 -5.70 -5.49
N LEU A 25 -2.75 -6.22 -5.04
CA LEU A 25 -1.46 -5.57 -5.26
C LEU A 25 -1.21 -5.42 -6.76
N LYS A 26 -0.86 -4.21 -7.19
CA LYS A 26 -0.37 -3.94 -8.55
C LYS A 26 1.12 -3.65 -8.59
N LYS A 27 1.63 -2.89 -7.61
CA LYS A 27 3.04 -2.51 -7.54
C LYS A 27 3.46 -2.19 -6.11
N ALA A 28 4.68 -2.51 -5.75
CA ALA A 28 5.35 -1.98 -4.56
C ALA A 28 6.74 -1.49 -5.00
N THR A 29 7.08 -0.24 -4.69
CA THR A 29 8.38 0.35 -5.04
C THR A 29 8.90 1.14 -3.86
N LEU A 30 10.19 0.99 -3.54
CA LEU A 30 10.87 1.83 -2.57
C LEU A 30 11.40 3.08 -3.27
N ASP A 31 11.02 4.25 -2.76
CA ASP A 31 11.71 5.51 -3.03
C ASP A 31 12.86 5.64 -2.04
N GLU A 32 14.07 5.29 -2.49
CA GLU A 32 15.29 5.36 -1.69
C GLU A 32 15.65 6.81 -1.29
N THR A 33 15.17 7.82 -2.04
CA THR A 33 15.45 9.23 -1.75
C THR A 33 14.66 9.71 -0.55
N ARG A 34 13.42 9.24 -0.41
CA ARG A 34 12.52 9.61 0.69
C ARG A 34 12.48 8.60 1.82
N SER A 35 13.06 7.41 1.61
CA SER A 35 12.92 6.27 2.52
C SER A 35 11.45 5.88 2.72
N GLU A 36 10.68 5.90 1.64
CA GLU A 36 9.24 5.64 1.63
C GLU A 36 8.90 4.56 0.59
N TRP A 37 8.03 3.64 0.95
CA TRP A 37 7.43 2.68 0.03
C TRP A 37 6.15 3.25 -0.56
N GLU A 38 6.04 3.19 -1.88
CA GLU A 38 4.80 3.41 -2.60
C GLU A 38 4.20 2.06 -3.03
N VAL A 39 3.02 1.74 -2.50
CA VAL A 39 2.28 0.52 -2.82
C VAL A 39 1.00 0.88 -3.56
N LEU A 40 0.89 0.45 -4.80
CA LEU A 40 -0.31 0.60 -5.63
C LEU A 40 -1.20 -0.63 -5.47
N VAL A 41 -2.44 -0.39 -5.07
CA VAL A 41 -3.44 -1.42 -4.78
C VAL A 41 -4.70 -1.10 -5.56
N ASP A 42 -5.17 -2.05 -6.37
CA ASP A 42 -6.46 -1.94 -7.04
C ASP A 42 -7.56 -2.43 -6.10
N VAL A 43 -8.47 -1.52 -5.77
CA VAL A 43 -9.62 -1.76 -4.88
C VAL A 43 -10.94 -1.82 -5.65
N GLY A 44 -10.86 -1.80 -6.98
CA GLY A 44 -11.99 -1.78 -7.87
C GLY A 44 -12.71 -3.13 -7.97
N VAL A 45 -14.04 -3.13 -7.76
CA VAL A 45 -14.87 -4.33 -7.91
C VAL A 45 -15.48 -4.43 -9.31
N LEU A 46 -15.90 -3.31 -9.88
CA LEU A 46 -16.59 -3.23 -11.18
C LEU A 46 -15.79 -2.49 -12.26
N GLY A 47 -14.61 -2.01 -11.92
CA GLY A 47 -13.69 -1.25 -12.77
C GLY A 47 -12.46 -0.89 -11.95
N ALA A 48 -11.32 -0.63 -12.60
CA ALA A 48 -10.06 -0.36 -11.90
C ALA A 48 -10.17 0.92 -11.05
N ASP A 49 -9.87 0.81 -9.76
CA ASP A 49 -9.73 1.94 -8.83
C ASP A 49 -8.41 1.73 -8.09
N ILE A 50 -7.39 2.47 -8.50
CA ILE A 50 -6.02 2.27 -7.98
C ILE A 50 -5.78 3.28 -6.86
N LYS A 51 -5.52 2.73 -5.68
CA LYS A 51 -5.13 3.48 -4.48
C LYS A 51 -3.65 3.35 -4.22
N LYS A 52 -3.02 4.43 -3.78
CA LYS A 52 -1.63 4.44 -3.35
C LYS A 52 -1.57 4.49 -1.84
N VAL A 53 -0.83 3.54 -1.27
CA VAL A 53 -0.46 3.51 0.15
C VAL A 53 1.01 3.90 0.24
N THR A 54 1.32 4.91 1.06
CA THR A 54 2.70 5.32 1.35
C THR A 54 3.10 4.82 2.74
N ILE A 55 4.23 4.12 2.84
CA ILE A 55 4.72 3.52 4.08
C ILE A 55 6.15 4.00 4.36
N ASP A 56 6.45 4.48 5.56
CA ASP A 56 7.83 4.83 5.96
C ASP A 56 8.68 3.55 6.10
N ASP A 57 9.82 3.46 5.42
CA ASP A 57 10.66 2.26 5.42
C ASP A 57 11.35 1.98 6.76
N ARG A 58 11.49 2.99 7.63
CA ARG A 58 12.23 2.90 8.89
C ARG A 58 11.40 2.24 9.99
N ASP A 59 10.13 2.62 10.10
CA ASP A 59 9.23 2.12 11.15
C ASP A 59 8.00 1.36 10.63
N GLY A 60 7.80 1.34 9.31
CA GLY A 60 6.72 0.65 8.65
C GLY A 60 5.35 1.27 8.88
N ARG A 61 5.26 2.52 9.32
CA ARG A 61 3.97 3.20 9.48
C ARG A 61 3.42 3.64 8.13
N VAL A 62 2.12 3.48 7.94
CA VAL A 62 1.41 4.10 6.83
C VAL A 62 1.36 5.61 7.06
N VAL A 63 2.02 6.36 6.19
CA VAL A 63 2.12 7.84 6.25
C VAL A 63 1.23 8.53 5.22
N GLY A 64 0.69 7.79 4.25
CA GLY A 64 -0.20 8.34 3.22
C GLY A 64 -1.15 7.30 2.62
N PHE A 65 -2.32 7.79 2.20
CA PHE A 65 -3.31 7.02 1.45
C PHE A 65 -4.10 7.93 0.50
N GLU A 66 -4.07 7.64 -0.80
CA GLU A 66 -4.79 8.40 -1.85
C GLU A 66 -5.45 7.49 -2.90
#